data_AF-A0A0C9WSS1-F1
#
_entry.id   AF-A0A0C9WSS1-F1
#
_cell.length_a   1.000
_cell.length_b   1.000
_cell.length_c   1.000
_cell.angle_alpha   90.00
_cell.angle_beta   90.00
_cell.angle_gamma   90.00
#
_symmetry.space_group_name_H-M   'P 1'
#
loop_
_entity.id
_entity.type
_entity.pdbx_description
1 polymer ?
#
loop_
_entity_poly.entity_id
_entity_poly.type
_entity_poly.pdbx_seq_one_letter_code
_entity_poly.pdbx_strand_id
1 'polypeptide(L)'
;APTMKRAIEVLYSDHDHLLTSQGFANVLAFRGIFYGSDFARNDFQYFSSKEEWDNFYNEKKGVLGTEEKEDVFWKDSKTVPWEEFIRTNPSPQECYDWLTVSKRFPNIGDLTALLIVGDLIEAGVIQMPSSGEWGMLVVAVNKGAKKGLGDLKLINANTPDHIIVQEFKALDDFLLANLTQEQKEVMHYNVIMLEHGSCKQPRYIKIAVK
;
A
#
# COMPACT_ATOMS: atom_id res chain seq x y z
N ALA A 1 -4.45 0.68 10.41
CA ALA A 1 -5.65 -0.17 10.24
C ALA A 1 -5.32 -1.60 10.70
N PRO A 2 -6.17 -2.29 11.47
CA PRO A 2 -5.86 -3.62 12.03
C PRO A 2 -5.38 -4.65 11.00
N THR A 3 -5.87 -4.52 9.77
CA THR A 3 -5.48 -5.31 8.60
C THR A 3 -4.00 -5.17 8.22
N MET A 4 -3.41 -3.99 8.40
CA MET A 4 -2.01 -3.73 8.04
C MET A 4 -1.04 -4.28 9.09
N LYS A 5 -1.36 -4.14 10.39
CA LYS A 5 -0.48 -4.65 11.45
C LYS A 5 -0.27 -6.17 11.34
N ARG A 6 -1.37 -6.91 11.16
CA ARG A 6 -1.31 -8.36 10.99
C ARG A 6 -0.73 -8.78 9.64
N ALA A 7 -0.98 -8.01 8.57
CA ALA A 7 -0.29 -8.21 7.30
C ALA A 7 1.22 -8.06 7.47
N ILE A 8 1.67 -7.00 8.16
CA ILE A 8 3.09 -6.76 8.43
C ILE A 8 3.68 -7.94 9.21
N GLU A 9 3.00 -8.42 10.24
CA GLU A 9 3.49 -9.55 11.06
C GLU A 9 3.57 -10.88 10.29
N VAL A 10 2.69 -11.13 9.32
CA VAL A 10 2.58 -12.44 8.64
C VAL A 10 3.23 -12.47 7.26
N LEU A 11 3.06 -11.41 6.46
CA LEU A 11 3.47 -11.35 5.06
C LEU A 11 4.71 -10.48 4.84
N TYR A 12 4.95 -9.50 5.69
CA TYR A 12 6.05 -8.55 5.52
C TYR A 12 7.09 -8.56 6.64
N SER A 13 7.01 -9.52 7.56
CA SER A 13 7.89 -9.60 8.73
C SER A 13 9.27 -10.12 8.39
N ASP A 14 9.38 -10.88 7.29
CA ASP A 14 10.64 -11.35 6.75
C ASP A 14 11.07 -10.50 5.56
N HIS A 15 12.02 -9.61 5.82
CA HIS A 15 12.59 -8.71 4.82
C HIS A 15 13.22 -9.47 3.65
N ASP A 16 13.94 -10.56 3.92
CA ASP A 16 14.67 -11.31 2.88
C ASP A 16 13.71 -12.01 1.94
N HIS A 17 12.56 -12.49 2.45
CA HIS A 17 11.53 -13.07 1.61
C HIS A 17 10.97 -12.06 0.59
N LEU A 18 10.77 -10.80 0.98
CA LEU A 18 10.23 -9.77 0.09
C LEU A 18 11.18 -9.42 -1.08
N LEU A 19 12.46 -9.75 -0.95
CA LEU A 19 13.45 -9.61 -2.03
C LEU A 19 13.41 -10.73 -3.07
N THR A 20 12.59 -11.76 -2.84
CA THR A 20 12.43 -12.90 -3.76
C THR A 20 11.19 -12.77 -4.63
N SER A 21 11.17 -13.42 -5.80
CA SER A 21 9.96 -13.51 -6.64
C SER A 21 8.78 -14.13 -5.89
N GLN A 22 9.06 -14.99 -4.91
CA GLN A 22 8.04 -15.66 -4.11
C GLN A 22 7.40 -14.73 -3.07
N GLY A 23 8.20 -13.97 -2.33
CA GLY A 23 7.66 -12.96 -1.42
C GLY A 23 6.86 -11.93 -2.19
N PHE A 24 7.34 -11.54 -3.37
CA PHE A 24 6.59 -10.64 -4.25
C PHE A 24 5.25 -11.23 -4.73
N ALA A 25 5.21 -12.51 -5.09
CA ALA A 25 3.96 -13.17 -5.43
C ALA A 25 2.94 -13.14 -4.27
N ASN A 26 3.41 -13.31 -3.03
CA ASN A 26 2.56 -13.18 -1.84
C ASN A 26 2.03 -11.76 -1.66
N VAL A 27 2.87 -10.74 -1.88
CA VAL A 27 2.45 -9.33 -1.85
C VAL A 27 1.38 -9.04 -2.90
N LEU A 28 1.59 -9.51 -4.14
CA LEU A 28 0.64 -9.37 -5.23
C LEU A 28 -0.68 -10.09 -4.94
N ALA A 29 -0.63 -11.30 -4.40
CA ALA A 29 -1.82 -12.05 -4.01
C ALA A 29 -2.61 -11.32 -2.91
N PHE A 30 -1.91 -10.87 -1.86
CA PHE A 30 -2.56 -10.20 -0.74
C PHE A 30 -3.25 -8.90 -1.14
N ARG A 31 -2.56 -8.06 -1.91
CA ARG A 31 -3.09 -6.74 -2.32
C ARG A 31 -3.95 -6.80 -3.58
N GLY A 32 -3.67 -7.71 -4.51
CA GLY A 32 -4.36 -7.82 -5.79
C GLY A 32 -5.56 -8.77 -5.80
N ILE A 33 -5.59 -9.78 -4.93
CA ILE A 33 -6.67 -10.79 -4.88
C ILE A 33 -7.47 -10.66 -3.59
N PHE A 34 -6.79 -10.64 -2.44
CA PHE A 34 -7.49 -10.71 -1.15
C PHE A 34 -7.87 -9.36 -0.57
N TYR A 35 -7.47 -8.23 -1.17
CA TYR A 35 -7.71 -6.92 -0.60
C TYR A 35 -9.20 -6.67 -0.32
N GLY A 36 -9.53 -6.45 0.96
CA GLY A 36 -10.89 -6.19 1.42
C GLY A 36 -11.74 -7.44 1.68
N SER A 37 -11.26 -8.64 1.34
CA SER A 37 -11.90 -9.93 1.64
C SER A 37 -11.82 -10.29 3.13
N ASP A 38 -12.64 -11.25 3.58
CA ASP A 38 -12.55 -11.77 4.95
C ASP A 38 -11.25 -12.56 5.20
N PHE A 39 -10.69 -13.19 4.16
CA PHE A 39 -9.37 -13.84 4.25
C PHE A 39 -8.28 -12.83 4.65
N ALA A 40 -8.24 -11.67 3.98
CA ALA A 40 -7.31 -10.60 4.33
C ALA A 40 -7.61 -9.92 5.68
N ARG A 41 -8.71 -10.24 6.36
CA ARG A 41 -9.04 -9.72 7.69
C ARG A 41 -8.69 -10.70 8.80
N ASN A 42 -8.90 -12.00 8.57
CA ASN A 42 -8.94 -12.99 9.63
C ASN A 42 -7.91 -14.11 9.48
N ASP A 43 -7.59 -14.52 8.25
CA ASP A 43 -6.99 -15.84 8.00
C ASP A 43 -5.51 -15.78 7.62
N PHE A 44 -5.04 -14.74 6.91
CA PHE A 44 -3.64 -14.45 6.55
C PHE A 44 -2.70 -15.67 6.44
N GLN A 45 -2.35 -16.06 5.22
CA GLN A 45 -1.39 -17.14 4.98
C GLN A 45 -0.28 -16.67 4.04
N TYR A 46 0.97 -16.98 4.41
CA TYR A 46 2.11 -16.89 3.51
C TYR A 46 2.26 -18.21 2.77
N PHE A 47 2.43 -18.17 1.45
CA PHE A 47 2.56 -19.33 0.61
C PHE A 47 4.02 -19.58 0.27
N SER A 48 4.52 -20.73 0.74
CA SER A 48 5.90 -21.17 0.56
C SER A 48 6.19 -21.71 -0.85
N SER A 49 5.16 -21.97 -1.63
CA SER A 49 5.28 -22.50 -3.00
C SER A 49 4.02 -22.25 -3.82
N LYS A 50 4.13 -22.42 -5.15
CA LYS A 50 2.96 -22.43 -6.04
C LYS A 50 2.01 -23.57 -5.68
N GLU A 51 2.53 -24.74 -5.30
CA GLU A 51 1.70 -25.89 -4.92
C GLU A 51 0.85 -25.59 -3.68
N GLU A 52 1.44 -24.96 -2.66
CA GLU A 52 0.70 -24.56 -1.46
C GLU A 52 -0.41 -23.54 -1.79
N TRP A 53 -0.09 -22.57 -2.65
CA TRP A 53 -1.09 -21.64 -3.17
C TRP A 53 -2.21 -22.35 -3.93
N ASP A 54 -1.86 -23.21 -4.89
CA ASP A 54 -2.82 -23.92 -5.73
C ASP A 54 -3.74 -24.80 -4.86
N ASN A 55 -3.20 -25.47 -3.83
CA ASN A 55 -3.97 -26.27 -2.89
C ASN A 55 -4.97 -25.40 -2.10
N PHE A 56 -4.48 -24.32 -1.48
CA PHE A 56 -5.33 -23.38 -0.73
C PHE A 56 -6.43 -22.78 -1.62
N TYR A 57 -6.06 -22.36 -2.83
CA TYR A 57 -6.99 -21.71 -3.74
C TYR A 57 -8.08 -22.69 -4.21
N ASN A 58 -7.71 -23.92 -4.60
CA ASN A 58 -8.67 -24.95 -5.00
C ASN A 58 -9.65 -25.30 -3.88
N GLU A 59 -9.20 -25.36 -2.63
CA GLU A 59 -10.08 -25.55 -1.47
C GLU A 59 -11.07 -24.39 -1.27
N LYS A 60 -10.67 -23.16 -1.63
CA LYS A 60 -11.42 -21.92 -1.37
C LYS A 60 -12.09 -21.33 -2.61
N LYS A 61 -11.98 -21.98 -3.78
CA LYS A 61 -12.41 -21.47 -5.10
C LYS A 61 -13.87 -21.04 -5.14
N GLY A 62 -14.76 -21.74 -4.43
CA GLY A 62 -16.19 -21.41 -4.32
C GLY A 62 -16.53 -20.25 -3.37
N VAL A 63 -15.57 -19.80 -2.54
CA VAL A 63 -15.75 -18.76 -1.52
C VAL A 63 -15.08 -17.44 -1.93
N LEU A 64 -14.00 -17.51 -2.71
CA LEU A 64 -13.19 -16.35 -3.09
C LEU A 64 -13.71 -15.61 -4.35
N GLY A 65 -14.57 -16.24 -5.16
CA GLY A 65 -15.34 -15.55 -6.21
C GLY A 65 -14.55 -15.05 -7.43
N THR A 66 -13.34 -15.54 -7.71
CA THR A 66 -12.47 -14.97 -8.76
C THR A 66 -11.84 -16.00 -9.71
N GLU A 67 -12.63 -16.70 -10.52
CA GLU A 67 -12.15 -17.84 -11.34
C GLU A 67 -11.04 -17.56 -12.37
N GLU A 68 -10.74 -16.31 -12.75
CA GLU A 68 -9.88 -16.02 -13.92
C GLU A 68 -8.48 -15.42 -13.64
N LYS A 69 -8.08 -15.19 -12.38
CA LYS A 69 -6.95 -14.26 -12.10
C LYS A 69 -5.74 -14.89 -11.40
N GLU A 70 -5.75 -16.22 -11.26
CA GLU A 70 -4.91 -17.04 -10.38
C GLU A 70 -3.51 -17.34 -10.92
N ASP A 71 -3.42 -17.86 -12.14
CA ASP A 71 -2.14 -18.33 -12.72
C ASP A 71 -1.22 -17.16 -13.12
N VAL A 72 -1.80 -15.98 -13.34
CA VAL A 72 -1.08 -14.83 -13.88
C VAL A 72 -0.10 -14.26 -12.85
N PHE A 73 -0.45 -14.17 -11.56
CA PHE A 73 0.45 -13.56 -10.57
C PHE A 73 1.69 -14.40 -10.25
N TRP A 74 1.53 -15.71 -10.08
CA TRP A 74 2.67 -16.62 -9.84
C TRP A 74 3.52 -16.83 -11.09
N LYS A 75 2.92 -16.81 -12.28
CA LYS A 75 3.65 -16.86 -13.54
C LYS A 75 4.41 -15.55 -13.78
N ASP A 76 3.73 -14.41 -13.64
CA ASP A 76 4.31 -13.10 -13.93
C ASP A 76 5.39 -12.73 -12.91
N SER A 77 5.20 -13.02 -11.62
CA SER A 77 6.25 -12.79 -10.60
C SER A 77 7.55 -13.57 -10.86
N LYS A 78 7.49 -14.71 -11.56
CA LYS A 78 8.68 -15.48 -11.98
C LYS A 78 9.28 -14.99 -13.28
N THR A 79 8.48 -14.43 -14.20
CA THR A 79 8.97 -13.94 -15.49
C THR A 79 9.38 -12.47 -15.49
N VAL A 80 8.97 -11.73 -14.47
CA VAL A 80 9.27 -10.33 -14.29
C VAL A 80 10.49 -10.23 -13.36
N PRO A 81 11.50 -9.40 -13.68
CA PRO A 81 12.76 -9.33 -12.94
C PRO A 81 12.61 -8.58 -11.61
N TRP A 82 11.72 -9.04 -10.73
CA TRP A 82 11.47 -8.43 -9.42
C TRP A 82 12.74 -8.39 -8.58
N GLU A 83 13.43 -9.51 -8.43
CA GLU A 83 14.61 -9.60 -7.55
C GLU A 83 15.74 -8.68 -8.01
N GLU A 84 15.96 -8.57 -9.32
CA GLU A 84 16.94 -7.65 -9.89
C GLU A 84 16.51 -6.19 -9.66
N PHE A 85 15.24 -5.89 -9.92
CA PHE A 85 14.67 -4.55 -9.75
C PHE A 85 14.71 -4.10 -8.28
N ILE A 86 14.19 -4.89 -7.34
CA ILE A 86 14.10 -4.47 -5.94
C ILE A 86 15.48 -4.31 -5.30
N ARG A 87 16.48 -5.08 -5.74
CA ARG A 87 17.88 -4.96 -5.30
C ARG A 87 18.58 -3.69 -5.77
N THR A 88 18.03 -2.97 -6.75
CA THR A 88 18.53 -1.61 -7.06
C THR A 88 18.17 -0.58 -6.00
N ASN A 89 17.37 -0.98 -4.99
CA ASN A 89 16.80 -0.13 -3.97
C ASN A 89 16.00 1.04 -4.60
N PRO A 90 14.93 0.73 -5.34
CA PRO A 90 14.18 1.73 -6.08
C PRO A 90 13.54 2.74 -5.12
N SER A 91 13.42 3.99 -5.57
CA SER A 91 12.59 4.96 -4.90
C SER A 91 11.12 4.52 -4.88
N PRO A 92 10.30 5.04 -3.95
CA PRO A 92 8.88 4.76 -3.93
C PRO A 92 8.16 5.06 -5.25
N GLN A 93 8.56 6.13 -5.96
CA GLN A 93 8.02 6.46 -7.27
C GLN A 93 8.41 5.43 -8.33
N GLU A 94 9.67 5.02 -8.39
CA GLU A 94 10.12 3.99 -9.34
C GLU A 94 9.43 2.65 -9.09
N CYS A 95 9.24 2.28 -7.82
CA CYS A 95 8.50 1.07 -7.45
C CYS A 95 7.02 1.16 -7.87
N TYR A 96 6.38 2.30 -7.63
CA TYR A 96 5.00 2.55 -8.07
C TYR A 96 4.86 2.45 -9.59
N ASP A 97 5.74 3.12 -10.33
CA ASP A 97 5.75 3.12 -11.79
C ASP A 97 5.98 1.69 -12.29
N TRP A 98 6.95 0.96 -11.73
CA TRP A 98 7.25 -0.41 -12.14
C TRP A 98 6.06 -1.36 -11.95
N LEU A 99 5.25 -1.17 -10.90
CA LEU A 99 4.04 -1.95 -10.63
C LEU A 99 2.88 -1.62 -11.58
N THR A 100 2.82 -0.38 -12.07
CA THR A 100 1.70 0.12 -12.88
C THR A 100 1.99 0.12 -14.39
N VAL A 101 3.27 0.07 -14.79
CA VAL A 101 3.71 0.03 -16.18
C VAL A 101 2.99 -1.07 -16.95
N SER A 102 2.43 -0.68 -18.09
CA SER A 102 1.79 -1.57 -19.07
C SER A 102 0.69 -2.48 -18.51
N LYS A 103 0.13 -2.15 -17.33
CA LYS A 103 -0.82 -3.04 -16.61
C LYS A 103 -0.25 -4.46 -16.46
N ARG A 104 1.05 -4.55 -16.18
CA ARG A 104 1.83 -5.79 -16.09
C ARG A 104 1.18 -6.83 -15.20
N PHE A 105 0.54 -6.41 -14.11
CA PHE A 105 -0.14 -7.30 -13.20
C PHE A 105 -1.66 -7.04 -13.24
N PRO A 106 -2.49 -8.05 -13.56
CA PRO A 106 -3.94 -7.92 -13.45
C PRO A 106 -4.34 -7.46 -12.04
N ASN A 107 -5.40 -6.67 -11.90
CA ASN A 107 -5.91 -6.12 -10.62
C ASN A 107 -4.97 -5.20 -9.83
N ILE A 108 -3.73 -4.98 -10.26
CA ILE A 108 -2.87 -3.96 -9.65
C ILE A 108 -3.12 -2.64 -10.37
N GLY A 109 -4.13 -1.91 -9.89
CA GLY A 109 -4.35 -0.51 -10.27
C GLY A 109 -3.61 0.45 -9.33
N ASP A 110 -3.70 1.75 -9.63
CA ASP A 110 -3.01 2.83 -8.91
C ASP A 110 -3.11 2.71 -7.38
N LEU A 111 -4.31 2.47 -6.86
CA LEU A 111 -4.52 2.33 -5.42
C LEU A 111 -3.80 1.10 -4.86
N THR A 112 -3.90 -0.04 -5.53
CA THR A 112 -3.26 -1.28 -5.08
C THR A 112 -1.74 -1.17 -5.13
N ALA A 113 -1.20 -0.54 -6.19
CA ALA A 113 0.23 -0.26 -6.31
C ALA A 113 0.72 0.64 -5.17
N LEU A 114 0.03 1.74 -4.87
CA LEU A 114 0.38 2.62 -3.74
C LEU A 114 0.40 1.86 -2.40
N LEU A 115 -0.58 0.98 -2.18
CA LEU A 115 -0.65 0.17 -0.97
C LEU A 115 0.52 -0.81 -0.87
N ILE A 116 0.90 -1.46 -1.97
CA ILE A 116 2.09 -2.33 -2.02
C ILE A 116 3.35 -1.53 -1.70
N VAL A 117 3.54 -0.38 -2.32
CA VAL A 117 4.70 0.49 -2.06
C VAL A 117 4.75 0.90 -0.59
N GLY A 118 3.60 1.29 -0.01
CA GLY A 118 3.50 1.61 1.42
C GLY A 118 3.91 0.45 2.31
N ASP A 119 3.43 -0.77 2.02
CA ASP A 119 3.81 -1.95 2.80
C ASP A 119 5.30 -2.28 2.71
N LEU A 120 5.91 -2.15 1.52
CA LEU A 120 7.34 -2.37 1.34
C LEU A 120 8.19 -1.34 2.09
N ILE A 121 7.71 -0.09 2.21
CA ILE A 121 8.37 0.94 3.04
C ILE A 121 8.26 0.57 4.53
N GLU A 122 7.06 0.23 5.01
CA GLU A 122 6.83 -0.16 6.41
C GLU A 122 7.61 -1.43 6.79
N ALA A 123 7.83 -2.32 5.84
CA ALA A 123 8.67 -3.51 5.97
C ALA A 123 10.18 -3.23 5.86
N GLY A 124 10.56 -1.98 5.56
CA GLY A 124 11.95 -1.56 5.38
C GLY A 124 12.62 -2.08 4.10
N VAL A 125 11.86 -2.61 3.14
CA VAL A 125 12.39 -3.12 1.84
C VAL A 125 12.83 -2.00 0.92
N ILE A 126 12.09 -0.88 0.91
CA ILE A 126 12.46 0.34 0.20
C ILE A 126 12.45 1.52 1.17
N GLN A 127 13.19 2.57 0.84
CA GLN A 127 13.38 3.71 1.73
C GLN A 127 12.10 4.49 2.02
N MET A 128 12.01 5.03 3.24
CA MET A 128 10.96 5.99 3.63
C MET A 128 11.07 7.26 2.78
N PRO A 129 9.99 7.67 2.07
CA PRO A 129 10.01 8.86 1.25
C PRO A 129 9.92 10.13 2.09
N SER A 130 10.34 11.23 1.48
CA SER A 130 9.93 12.56 1.95
C SER A 130 8.44 12.81 1.71
N SER A 131 7.85 13.75 2.44
CA SER A 131 6.46 14.18 2.19
C SER A 131 6.24 14.79 0.81
N GLY A 132 7.27 15.35 0.18
CA GLY A 132 7.21 15.80 -1.21
C GLY A 132 7.05 14.62 -2.18
N GLU A 133 7.89 13.58 -2.04
CA GLU A 133 7.83 12.39 -2.89
C GLU A 133 6.52 11.62 -2.72
N TRP A 134 6.09 11.41 -1.47
CA TRP A 134 4.81 10.75 -1.21
C TRP A 134 3.62 11.59 -1.68
N GLY A 135 3.72 12.92 -1.59
CA GLY A 135 2.72 13.84 -2.12
C GLY A 135 2.53 13.71 -3.64
N MET A 136 3.60 13.44 -4.39
CA MET A 136 3.48 13.16 -5.84
C MET A 136 2.66 11.90 -6.10
N LEU A 137 2.87 10.85 -5.30
CA LEU A 137 2.07 9.62 -5.38
C LEU A 137 0.60 9.85 -4.97
N VAL A 138 0.34 10.69 -3.97
CA VAL A 138 -1.02 11.10 -3.58
C VAL A 138 -1.75 11.78 -4.74
N VAL A 139 -1.06 12.65 -5.48
CA VAL A 139 -1.59 13.28 -6.70
C VAL A 139 -1.87 12.23 -7.77
N ALA A 140 -0.88 11.37 -8.08
CA ALA A 140 -0.97 10.37 -9.14
C ALA A 140 -2.17 9.42 -8.92
N VAL A 141 -2.36 8.95 -7.69
CA VAL A 141 -3.41 7.99 -7.34
C VAL A 141 -4.79 8.66 -7.32
N ASN A 142 -4.87 9.96 -6.96
CA ASN A 142 -6.10 10.76 -6.99
C ASN A 142 -7.29 10.09 -6.25
N LYS A 143 -7.04 9.52 -5.06
CA LYS A 143 -8.05 8.84 -4.21
C LYS A 143 -8.23 9.53 -2.85
N GLY A 144 -8.19 8.74 -1.77
CA GLY A 144 -8.68 9.12 -0.46
C GLY A 144 -7.90 10.24 0.21
N ALA A 145 -6.56 10.22 0.16
CA ALA A 145 -5.76 11.29 0.76
C ALA A 145 -6.02 12.66 0.10
N LYS A 146 -6.06 12.72 -1.24
CA LYS A 146 -6.42 13.95 -1.96
C LYS A 146 -7.83 14.45 -1.61
N LYS A 147 -8.79 13.53 -1.49
CA LYS A 147 -10.13 13.88 -0.97
C LYS A 147 -10.04 14.45 0.46
N GLY A 148 -9.24 13.84 1.33
CA GLY A 148 -9.01 14.30 2.69
C GLY A 148 -8.47 15.73 2.77
N LEU A 149 -7.49 16.07 1.93
CA LEU A 149 -6.99 17.45 1.80
C LEU A 149 -8.11 18.43 1.39
N GLY A 150 -9.00 18.01 0.48
CA GLY A 150 -10.17 18.80 0.09
C GLY A 150 -11.21 18.94 1.20
N ASP A 151 -11.42 17.88 2.00
CA ASP A 151 -12.31 17.90 3.17
C ASP A 151 -11.77 18.85 4.25
N LEU A 152 -10.44 18.91 4.41
CA LEU A 152 -9.73 19.87 5.29
C LEU A 152 -9.66 21.29 4.73
N LYS A 153 -10.20 21.54 3.53
CA LYS A 153 -10.19 22.84 2.84
C LYS A 153 -8.79 23.37 2.48
N LEU A 154 -7.79 22.48 2.42
CA LEU A 154 -6.44 22.83 1.97
C LEU A 154 -6.36 22.93 0.44
N ILE A 155 -7.19 22.15 -0.26
CA ILE A 155 -7.27 22.15 -1.72
C ILE A 155 -8.72 22.17 -2.22
N ASN A 156 -8.90 22.41 -3.51
CA ASN A 156 -10.18 22.30 -4.22
C ASN A 156 -10.01 21.54 -5.55
N ALA A 157 -11.10 21.35 -6.29
CA ALA A 157 -11.11 20.55 -7.52
C ALA A 157 -10.18 21.09 -8.63
N ASN A 158 -9.86 22.39 -8.60
CA ASN A 158 -9.02 23.06 -9.59
C ASN A 158 -7.60 23.33 -9.08
N THR A 159 -7.25 22.88 -7.87
CA THR A 159 -5.91 23.08 -7.33
C THR A 159 -4.88 22.34 -8.20
N PRO A 160 -3.84 23.03 -8.70
CA PRO A 160 -2.80 22.39 -9.49
C PRO A 160 -2.02 21.34 -8.69
N ASP A 161 -1.55 20.30 -9.37
CA ASP A 161 -0.85 19.17 -8.74
C ASP A 161 0.33 19.58 -7.87
N HIS A 162 1.18 20.51 -8.32
CA HIS A 162 2.30 21.00 -7.52
C HIS A 162 1.87 21.70 -6.22
N ILE A 163 0.70 22.35 -6.21
CA ILE A 163 0.12 22.94 -5.00
C ILE A 163 -0.43 21.85 -4.09
N ILE A 164 -1.05 20.79 -4.62
CA ILE A 164 -1.50 19.65 -3.83
C ILE A 164 -0.32 19.01 -3.08
N VAL A 165 0.83 18.84 -3.74
CA VAL A 165 2.06 18.33 -3.11
C VAL A 165 2.53 19.28 -2.00
N GLN A 166 2.53 20.59 -2.24
CA GLN A 166 2.91 21.58 -1.23
C GLN A 166 2.00 21.55 -0.01
N GLU A 167 0.68 21.46 -0.21
CA GLU A 167 -0.29 21.38 0.88
C GLU A 167 -0.18 20.07 1.68
N PHE A 168 0.09 18.95 0.99
CA PHE A 168 0.34 17.68 1.67
C PHE A 168 1.60 17.76 2.55
N LYS A 169 2.68 18.35 2.03
CA LYS A 169 3.91 18.60 2.80
C LYS A 169 3.67 19.56 3.96
N ALA A 170 2.95 20.66 3.74
CA ALA A 170 2.65 21.62 4.79
C ALA A 170 1.83 21.00 5.92
N LEU A 171 0.92 20.08 5.59
CA LEU A 171 0.17 19.30 6.59
C LEU A 171 1.09 18.36 7.39
N ASP A 172 2.04 17.70 6.74
CA ASP A 172 3.06 16.88 7.40
C ASP A 172 3.91 17.71 8.37
N ASP A 173 4.47 18.83 7.88
CA ASP A 173 5.27 19.76 8.67
C ASP A 173 4.48 20.30 9.88
N PHE A 174 3.20 20.63 9.67
CA PHE A 174 2.30 21.06 10.74
C PHE A 174 2.11 19.98 11.81
N LEU A 175 1.82 18.73 11.41
CA LEU A 175 1.64 17.63 12.37
C LEU A 175 2.95 17.30 13.10
N LEU A 176 4.08 17.31 12.40
CA LEU A 176 5.40 17.12 13.01
C LEU A 176 5.70 18.20 14.05
N ALA A 177 5.29 19.45 13.83
CA ALA A 177 5.49 20.54 14.78
C ALA A 177 4.52 20.52 15.97
N ASN A 178 3.31 19.97 15.79
CA ASN A 178 2.23 20.07 16.79
C ASN A 178 1.94 18.78 17.56
N LEU A 179 2.34 17.61 17.04
CA LEU A 179 2.21 16.35 17.77
C LEU A 179 3.34 16.19 18.79
N THR A 180 2.98 15.75 19.99
CA THR A 180 3.98 15.34 20.98
C THR A 180 4.71 14.07 20.53
N GLN A 181 5.88 13.81 21.11
CA GLN A 181 6.63 12.60 20.82
C GLN A 181 5.82 11.33 21.16
N GLU A 182 5.14 11.33 22.31
CA GLU A 182 4.25 10.25 22.73
C GLU A 182 3.13 9.99 21.70
N GLN A 183 2.49 11.06 21.20
CA GLN A 183 1.46 10.93 20.17
C GLN A 183 2.01 10.31 18.90
N LYS A 184 3.19 10.76 18.44
CA LYS A 184 3.86 10.22 17.26
C LYS A 184 4.20 8.75 17.42
N GLU A 185 4.70 8.34 18.58
CA GLU A 185 5.02 6.95 18.88
C GLU A 185 3.76 6.07 18.90
N VAL A 186 2.70 6.51 19.58
CA VAL A 186 1.43 5.76 19.68
C VAL A 186 0.79 5.54 18.31
N MET A 187 0.84 6.54 17.42
CA MET A 187 0.28 6.42 16.08
C MET A 187 1.24 5.81 15.06
N HIS A 188 2.49 5.55 15.45
CA HIS A 188 3.60 5.25 14.53
C HIS A 188 3.66 6.25 13.39
N TYR A 189 3.74 7.55 13.73
CA TYR A 189 3.62 8.63 12.77
C TYR A 189 4.74 8.57 11.74
N ASN A 190 4.33 8.56 10.48
CA ASN A 190 5.17 8.78 9.31
C ASN A 190 4.28 9.32 8.17
N VAL A 191 4.88 9.58 7.02
CA VAL A 191 4.19 10.14 5.85
C VAL A 191 3.09 9.21 5.28
N ILE A 192 3.25 7.89 5.44
CA ILE A 192 2.26 6.89 5.02
C ILE A 192 1.06 6.91 5.97
N MET A 193 1.31 7.01 7.28
CA MET A 193 0.29 7.23 8.29
C MET A 193 -0.51 8.49 7.97
N LEU A 194 0.15 9.60 7.61
CA LEU A 194 -0.53 10.83 7.21
C LEU A 194 -1.46 10.64 6.00
N GLU A 195 -1.02 9.95 4.95
CA GLU A 195 -1.87 9.58 3.80
C GLU A 195 -3.10 8.82 4.26
N HIS A 196 -2.90 7.78 5.07
CA HIS A 196 -3.98 6.96 5.60
C HIS A 196 -4.93 7.74 6.50
N GLY A 197 -4.41 8.60 7.37
CA GLY A 197 -5.17 9.49 8.23
C GLY A 197 -6.05 10.42 7.40
N SER A 198 -5.48 11.04 6.37
CA SER A 198 -6.18 11.92 5.43
C SER A 198 -7.30 11.17 4.68
N CYS A 199 -7.02 9.95 4.21
CA CYS A 199 -7.99 9.09 3.55
C CYS A 199 -9.16 8.67 4.45
N LYS A 200 -8.90 8.52 5.76
CA LYS A 200 -9.91 8.09 6.76
C LYS A 200 -10.56 9.25 7.52
N GLN A 201 -10.21 10.50 7.21
CA GLN A 201 -10.71 11.70 7.87
C GLN A 201 -12.24 11.73 8.09
N PRO A 202 -13.10 11.29 7.15
CA PRO A 202 -14.55 11.24 7.37
C PRO A 202 -14.99 10.35 8.55
N ARG A 203 -14.13 9.45 9.04
CA ARG A 203 -14.39 8.57 10.19
C ARG A 203 -14.07 9.27 11.51
N TYR A 204 -13.11 10.19 11.53
CA TYR A 204 -12.73 10.94 12.74
C TYR A 204 -13.73 12.05 13.07
N ILE A 205 -14.26 12.76 12.06
CA ILE A 205 -15.28 13.80 12.26
C ILE A 205 -16.53 13.22 12.97
N LYS A 206 -16.91 11.98 12.67
CA LYS A 206 -18.08 11.33 13.30
C LYS A 206 -17.91 11.06 14.80
N ILE A 207 -16.69 11.06 15.32
CA ILE A 207 -16.40 10.82 16.75
C ILE A 207 -16.48 12.13 17.54
N ALA A 208 -16.11 13.27 16.93
CA ALA A 208 -16.18 14.59 17.56
C ALA A 208 -17.61 15.17 17.63
N VAL A 209 -18.56 14.58 16.92
CA VAL A 209 -19.99 14.93 16.97
C VAL A 209 -20.75 13.83 17.72
N LYS A 210 -20.48 13.71 19.02
CA LYS A 210 -21.33 13.02 20.00
C LYS A 210 -21.28 13.75 21.33
#